data_AF-A0A537RCM1-F1
#
_entry.id   AF-A0A537RCM1-F1
#
_cell.length_a   1.000
_cell.length_b   1.000
_cell.length_c   1.000
_cell.angle_alpha   90.00
_cell.angle_beta   90.00
_cell.angle_gamma   90.00
#
_symmetry.space_group_name_H-M   'P 1'
#
loop_
_entity.id
_entity.type
_entity.pdbx_description
1 polymer ?
#
loop_
_entity_poly.entity_id
_entity_poly.type
_entity_poly.pdbx_seq_one_letter_code
_entity_poly.pdbx_strand_id
1 'polypeptide(L)'
;MKLKALLAGVALAAATLITSVAQAEILNFAIDWGAPGGAVETFQLDTLAGGVDASGTAFVFFSITNDNFGNNGIFFGDSSAGGWFGTGPAAGNEVAETDSDYLNPALYADNGFNINAVAGETLTGRNGSIVTISAAVPEPSTWAMMILGFIGVGFMAYRRKHNGQQFRVT
;
A
#
# COMPACT_ATOMS: atom_id res chain seq x y z
N MET A 1 20.64 10.10 -40.87
CA MET A 1 21.22 9.89 -39.52
C MET A 1 20.36 10.40 -38.35
N LYS A 2 19.20 11.05 -38.54
CA LYS A 2 18.43 11.69 -37.46
C LYS A 2 17.39 10.82 -36.72
N LEU A 3 17.05 9.63 -37.23
CA LEU A 3 15.96 8.81 -36.68
C LEU A 3 16.38 7.89 -35.51
N LYS A 4 17.66 7.52 -35.43
CA LYS A 4 18.18 6.65 -34.35
C LYS A 4 18.35 7.38 -33.01
N ALA A 5 18.56 8.69 -33.04
CA ALA A 5 18.70 9.50 -31.82
C ALA A 5 17.36 9.77 -31.13
N LEU A 6 16.26 9.86 -31.88
CA LEU A 6 14.93 10.11 -31.32
C LEU A 6 14.37 8.89 -30.58
N LEU A 7 14.60 7.67 -31.11
CA LEU A 7 14.20 6.42 -30.44
C LEU A 7 15.00 6.16 -29.16
N ALA A 8 16.30 6.51 -29.15
CA ALA A 8 17.14 6.36 -27.96
C ALA A 8 16.72 7.33 -26.83
N GLY A 9 16.27 8.54 -27.16
CA GLY A 9 15.78 9.52 -26.17
C GLY A 9 14.47 9.11 -25.50
N VAL A 10 13.53 8.52 -26.25
CA VAL A 10 12.26 8.03 -25.69
C VAL A 10 12.47 6.78 -24.82
N ALA A 11 13.38 5.89 -25.21
CA ALA A 11 13.71 4.71 -24.42
C ALA A 11 14.38 5.07 -23.07
N LEU A 12 15.24 6.11 -23.04
CA LEU A 12 15.89 6.57 -21.82
C LEU A 12 14.93 7.31 -20.87
N ALA A 13 13.93 8.03 -21.42
CA ALA A 13 12.86 8.64 -20.64
C ALA A 13 11.87 7.59 -20.06
N ALA A 14 11.64 6.49 -20.78
CA ALA A 14 10.83 5.38 -20.28
C ALA A 14 11.55 4.55 -19.19
N ALA A 15 12.88 4.43 -19.27
CA ALA A 15 13.69 3.68 -18.31
C ALA A 15 13.97 4.43 -16.99
N THR A 16 13.73 5.74 -16.93
CA THR A 16 13.85 6.53 -15.69
C THR A 16 12.53 6.63 -14.90
N LEU A 17 11.44 6.09 -15.45
CA LEU A 17 10.19 5.84 -14.74
C LEU A 17 10.18 4.51 -13.98
N ILE A 18 11.34 3.86 -13.81
CA ILE A 18 11.49 2.70 -12.93
C ILE A 18 11.35 3.19 -11.49
N THR A 19 10.07 3.26 -11.07
CA THR A 19 9.57 2.97 -9.74
C THR A 19 10.36 3.60 -8.60
N SER A 20 10.11 4.89 -8.32
CA SER A 20 9.84 5.16 -6.91
C SER A 20 8.71 4.22 -6.53
N VAL A 21 8.92 3.32 -5.59
CA VAL A 21 7.83 2.53 -5.01
C VAL A 21 6.76 3.55 -4.64
N ALA A 22 5.62 3.54 -5.33
CA ALA A 22 4.54 4.46 -5.00
C ALA A 22 4.20 4.15 -3.55
N GLN A 23 4.45 5.10 -2.66
CA GLN A 23 4.02 4.99 -1.27
C GLN A 23 2.50 4.82 -1.34
N ALA A 24 2.02 3.62 -1.04
CA ALA A 24 0.64 3.27 -1.27
C ALA A 24 -0.22 3.95 -0.20
N GLU A 25 -1.31 4.57 -0.64
CA GLU A 25 -2.32 5.15 0.25
C GLU A 25 -2.82 4.05 1.20
N ILE A 26 -3.27 2.91 0.69
CA ILE A 26 -3.76 1.79 1.50
C ILE A 26 -2.84 0.56 1.38
N LEU A 27 -2.41 0.01 2.52
CA LEU A 27 -1.62 -1.21 2.65
C LEU A 27 -2.30 -2.25 3.53
N ASN A 28 -2.03 -3.53 3.27
CA ASN A 28 -2.43 -4.63 4.15
C ASN A 28 -1.28 -4.90 5.13
N PHE A 29 -1.62 -4.97 6.40
CA PHE A 29 -0.71 -5.36 7.47
C PHE A 29 -1.09 -6.73 7.99
N ALA A 30 -0.08 -7.53 8.31
CA ALA A 30 -0.22 -8.79 9.01
C ALA A 30 0.80 -8.83 10.15
N ILE A 31 0.34 -8.88 11.40
CA ILE A 31 1.17 -8.83 12.60
C ILE A 31 1.03 -10.14 13.36
N ASP A 32 2.13 -10.89 13.44
CA ASP A 32 2.25 -11.99 14.38
C ASP A 32 2.75 -11.43 15.71
N TRP A 33 1.89 -11.39 16.72
CA TRP A 33 2.24 -10.88 18.06
C TRP A 33 3.03 -11.88 18.91
N GLY A 34 3.29 -13.10 18.41
CA GLY A 34 4.02 -14.13 19.15
C GLY A 34 3.25 -14.73 20.34
N ALA A 35 1.94 -14.45 20.46
CA ALA A 35 1.09 -14.97 21.52
C ALA A 35 0.89 -16.51 21.39
N PRO A 36 0.71 -17.23 22.52
CA PRO A 36 0.45 -18.67 22.49
C PRO A 36 -0.86 -18.97 21.73
N GLY A 37 -0.74 -19.48 20.51
CA GLY A 37 -1.88 -19.70 19.60
C GLY A 37 -1.59 -19.31 18.15
N GLY A 38 -0.53 -18.53 17.88
CA GLY A 38 -0.06 -18.21 16.53
C GLY A 38 -1.07 -17.44 15.67
N ALA A 39 -1.98 -16.70 16.31
CA ALA A 39 -2.98 -15.93 15.61
C ALA A 39 -2.33 -14.63 15.09
N VAL A 40 -2.38 -14.46 13.76
CA VAL A 40 -1.86 -13.28 13.07
C VAL A 40 -2.98 -12.27 12.92
N GLU A 41 -2.80 -11.08 13.47
CA GLU A 41 -3.71 -9.94 13.27
C GLU A 41 -3.53 -9.43 11.84
N THR A 42 -4.61 -9.20 11.12
CA THR A 42 -4.58 -8.67 9.74
C THR A 42 -5.58 -7.55 9.59
N PHE A 43 -5.11 -6.42 9.08
CA PHE A 43 -5.95 -5.24 8.84
C PHE A 43 -5.42 -4.42 7.66
N GLN A 44 -6.22 -3.46 7.23
CA GLN A 44 -5.87 -2.47 6.22
C GLN A 44 -5.70 -1.10 6.86
N LEU A 45 -4.68 -0.39 6.41
CA LEU A 45 -4.28 0.90 6.93
C LEU A 45 -4.04 1.87 5.77
N ASP A 46 -4.63 3.06 5.86
CA ASP A 46 -4.23 4.20 5.04
C ASP A 46 -3.00 4.86 5.69
N THR A 47 -1.83 4.71 5.07
CA THR A 47 -0.55 5.15 5.64
C THR A 47 -0.34 6.67 5.59
N LEU A 48 -1.24 7.39 4.93
CA LEU A 48 -1.21 8.85 4.77
C LEU A 48 -2.29 9.57 5.59
N ALA A 49 -3.26 8.82 6.13
CA ALA A 49 -4.40 9.37 6.88
C ALA A 49 -4.18 9.37 8.40
N GLY A 50 -2.96 9.67 8.84
CA GLY A 50 -2.65 9.73 10.27
C GLY A 50 -3.27 10.95 10.95
N GLY A 51 -3.66 10.77 12.20
CA GLY A 51 -4.07 11.83 13.11
C GLY A 51 -3.03 12.05 14.21
N VAL A 52 -3.04 13.23 14.83
CA VAL A 52 -2.35 13.43 16.10
C VAL A 52 -3.09 12.62 17.16
N ASP A 53 -2.37 11.82 17.94
CA ASP A 53 -2.92 11.25 19.18
C ASP A 53 -3.24 12.38 20.18
N ALA A 54 -4.27 12.21 21.00
CA ALA A 54 -4.69 13.21 21.98
C ALA A 54 -3.64 13.40 23.11
N SER A 55 -2.68 12.48 23.23
CA SER A 55 -1.62 12.50 24.25
C SER A 55 -0.37 13.33 23.90
N GLY A 56 -0.11 13.69 22.61
CA GLY A 56 1.06 14.50 22.21
C GLY A 56 1.62 14.26 20.80
N THR A 57 2.81 14.82 20.49
CA THR A 57 3.43 14.82 19.14
C THR A 57 4.39 13.66 18.82
N ALA A 58 4.63 12.75 19.77
CA ALA A 58 5.59 11.65 19.60
C ALA A 58 4.97 10.38 18.97
N PHE A 59 3.66 10.41 18.70
CA PHE A 59 2.90 9.30 18.14
C PHE A 59 1.95 9.82 17.07
N VAL A 60 1.68 8.98 16.08
CA VAL A 60 0.65 9.15 15.06
C VAL A 60 -0.37 8.04 15.20
N PHE A 61 -1.65 8.42 15.17
CA PHE A 61 -2.79 7.52 15.25
C PHE A 61 -3.32 7.24 13.84
N PHE A 62 -3.82 6.02 13.62
CA PHE A 62 -4.58 5.70 12.43
C PHE A 62 -5.80 4.84 12.76
N SER A 63 -6.89 5.09 12.05
CA SER A 63 -8.00 4.13 11.98
C SER A 63 -7.61 2.97 11.05
N ILE A 64 -7.95 1.74 11.46
CA ILE A 64 -7.75 0.54 10.66
C ILE A 64 -9.09 -0.05 10.21
N THR A 65 -9.06 -0.79 9.12
CA THR A 65 -10.25 -1.43 8.52
C THR A 65 -9.97 -2.89 8.22
N ASN A 66 -11.03 -3.69 8.04
CA ASN A 66 -10.91 -5.13 7.73
C ASN A 66 -10.04 -5.90 8.73
N ASP A 67 -10.07 -5.48 10.00
CA ASP A 67 -9.36 -6.15 11.06
C ASP A 67 -10.02 -7.48 11.44
N ASN A 68 -9.22 -8.51 11.68
CA ASN A 68 -9.70 -9.85 12.02
C ASN A 68 -9.85 -10.11 13.53
N PHE A 69 -9.37 -9.21 14.39
CA PHE A 69 -9.42 -9.32 15.86
C PHE A 69 -10.49 -8.39 16.46
N GLY A 70 -11.11 -7.52 15.66
CA GLY A 70 -12.14 -6.56 16.07
C GLY A 70 -11.58 -5.22 16.54
N ASN A 71 -10.27 -5.00 16.37
CA ASN A 71 -9.63 -3.73 16.61
C ASN A 71 -9.99 -2.72 15.50
N ASN A 72 -9.88 -1.44 15.82
CA ASN A 72 -10.19 -0.35 14.90
C ASN A 72 -9.19 0.81 14.96
N GLY A 73 -8.14 0.70 15.78
CA GLY A 73 -7.02 1.64 15.80
C GLY A 73 -5.65 0.99 15.84
N ILE A 74 -4.68 1.72 15.31
CA ILE A 74 -3.25 1.48 15.47
C ILE A 74 -2.54 2.81 15.72
N PHE A 75 -1.45 2.79 16.47
CA PHE A 75 -0.56 3.93 16.61
C PHE A 75 0.87 3.54 16.28
N PHE A 76 1.67 4.54 15.90
CA PHE A 76 3.11 4.42 15.70
C PHE A 76 3.80 5.64 16.32
N GLY A 77 4.93 5.44 16.98
CA GLY A 77 5.74 6.53 17.52
C GLY A 77 7.22 6.25 17.52
N ASP A 78 8.02 7.25 17.83
CA ASP A 78 9.42 7.07 18.16
C ASP A 78 9.62 7.04 19.68
N SER A 79 10.56 6.21 20.13
CA SER A 79 10.95 6.11 21.53
C SER A 79 12.43 5.80 21.65
N SER A 80 13.01 6.01 22.83
CA SER A 80 14.41 5.61 23.08
C SER A 80 14.67 4.11 22.90
N ALA A 81 13.60 3.28 22.88
CA ALA A 81 13.68 1.83 22.71
C ALA A 81 13.50 1.36 21.26
N GLY A 82 13.17 2.26 20.33
CA GLY A 82 12.78 1.98 18.95
C GLY A 82 11.39 2.55 18.61
N GLY A 83 10.91 2.27 17.41
CA GLY A 83 9.59 2.71 16.96
C GLY A 83 8.48 1.93 17.64
N TRP A 84 7.81 2.54 18.60
CA TRP A 84 6.72 1.90 19.33
C TRP A 84 5.48 1.82 18.45
N PHE A 85 4.80 0.68 18.45
CA PHE A 85 3.52 0.52 17.78
C PHE A 85 2.62 -0.42 18.57
N GLY A 86 1.32 -0.30 18.37
CA GLY A 86 0.33 -1.16 19.00
C GLY A 86 -1.05 -1.02 18.40
N THR A 87 -1.85 -2.07 18.52
CA THR A 87 -3.22 -2.14 18.03
C THR A 87 -4.20 -2.24 19.19
N GLY A 88 -5.45 -1.86 18.94
CA GLY A 88 -6.51 -2.00 19.93
C GLY A 88 -7.79 -1.26 19.58
N PRO A 89 -8.79 -1.28 20.48
CA PRO A 89 -9.97 -0.44 20.38
C PRO A 89 -9.61 1.05 20.44
N ALA A 90 -10.04 1.81 19.44
CA ALA A 90 -9.88 3.25 19.35
C ALA A 90 -11.11 3.98 19.92
N ALA A 91 -10.85 5.00 20.74
CA ALA A 91 -11.84 5.96 21.24
C ALA A 91 -11.37 7.38 20.91
N GLY A 92 -11.90 7.95 19.83
CA GLY A 92 -11.34 9.19 19.27
C GLY A 92 -9.99 8.90 18.60
N ASN A 93 -8.97 9.67 18.96
CA ASN A 93 -7.61 9.51 18.40
C ASN A 93 -6.67 8.70 19.31
N GLU A 94 -7.19 8.08 20.36
CA GLU A 94 -6.42 7.24 21.29
C GLU A 94 -6.72 5.76 21.04
N VAL A 95 -5.68 4.91 21.13
CA VAL A 95 -5.80 3.44 21.08
C VAL A 95 -5.67 2.88 22.49
N ALA A 96 -6.68 2.15 22.95
CA ALA A 96 -6.56 1.32 24.13
C ALA A 96 -5.80 0.04 23.75
N GLU A 97 -4.50 0.02 24.01
CA GLU A 97 -3.60 -1.05 23.56
C GLU A 97 -4.07 -2.43 24.02
N THR A 98 -4.28 -3.32 23.05
CA THR A 98 -4.48 -4.75 23.30
C THR A 98 -3.13 -5.47 23.20
N ASP A 99 -2.35 -5.12 22.18
CA ASP A 99 -1.01 -5.62 21.94
C ASP A 99 -0.09 -4.48 21.46
N SER A 100 1.18 -4.51 21.89
CA SER A 100 2.19 -3.53 21.46
C SER A 100 3.61 -4.10 21.47
N ASP A 101 4.45 -3.58 20.58
CA ASP A 101 5.88 -3.94 20.49
C ASP A 101 6.69 -2.77 19.89
N TYR A 102 8.00 -2.93 19.81
CA TYR A 102 8.94 -1.92 19.31
C TYR A 102 9.62 -2.43 18.04
N LEU A 103 9.49 -1.70 16.93
CA LEU A 103 10.18 -1.96 15.69
C LEU A 103 11.52 -1.22 15.65
N ASN A 104 12.52 -1.86 15.06
CA ASN A 104 13.77 -1.20 14.71
C ASN A 104 14.19 -1.67 13.30
N PRO A 105 14.13 -0.80 12.27
CA PRO A 105 13.86 0.64 12.33
C PRO A 105 12.40 1.00 12.67
N ALA A 106 12.18 2.21 13.17
CA ALA A 106 10.85 2.77 13.40
C ALA A 106 10.13 3.05 12.06
N LEU A 107 8.82 2.79 12.02
CA LEU A 107 7.97 3.14 10.87
C LEU A 107 7.57 4.63 10.87
N TYR A 108 7.46 5.23 12.04
CA TYR A 108 7.21 6.66 12.20
C TYR A 108 8.52 7.38 12.60
N ALA A 109 8.73 8.57 12.05
CA ALA A 109 9.97 9.33 12.21
C ALA A 109 9.73 10.71 12.87
N ASP A 110 8.69 10.83 13.69
CA ASP A 110 8.33 12.06 14.43
C ASP A 110 8.18 13.32 13.56
N ASN A 111 7.81 13.14 12.29
CA ASN A 111 7.68 14.24 11.34
C ASN A 111 6.42 14.08 10.47
N GLY A 112 5.29 14.59 10.98
CA GLY A 112 4.02 14.65 10.25
C GLY A 112 3.03 13.57 10.67
N PHE A 113 2.23 13.10 9.71
CA PHE A 113 1.14 12.15 9.96
C PHE A 113 1.25 10.87 9.14
N ASN A 114 2.39 10.65 8.49
CA ASN A 114 2.60 9.52 7.61
C ASN A 114 3.59 8.55 8.25
N ILE A 115 3.45 7.27 7.92
CA ILE A 115 4.46 6.27 8.23
C ILE A 115 5.26 5.88 6.98
N ASN A 116 6.52 5.52 7.18
CA ASN A 116 7.41 5.02 6.14
C ASN A 116 7.22 3.50 5.95
N ALA A 117 6.00 3.10 5.57
CA ALA A 117 5.65 1.72 5.27
C ALA A 117 5.73 1.46 3.75
N VAL A 118 6.33 0.33 3.36
CA VAL A 118 6.49 -0.07 1.96
C VAL A 118 5.97 -1.49 1.78
N ALA A 119 5.22 -1.73 0.70
CA ALA A 119 4.73 -3.07 0.37
C ALA A 119 5.89 -4.04 0.08
N GLY A 120 5.83 -5.22 0.66
CA GLY A 120 6.86 -6.25 0.59
C GLY A 120 7.83 -6.26 1.78
N GLU A 121 7.74 -5.27 2.67
CA GLU A 121 8.57 -5.23 3.89
C GLU A 121 8.11 -6.27 4.91
N THR A 122 9.09 -6.82 5.63
CA THR A 122 8.87 -7.65 6.82
C THR A 122 9.78 -7.13 7.93
N LEU A 123 9.18 -6.66 9.01
CA LEU A 123 9.87 -6.07 10.15
C LEU A 123 9.72 -7.01 11.34
N THR A 124 10.78 -7.12 12.14
CA THR A 124 10.76 -7.90 13.38
C THR A 124 10.76 -6.95 14.56
N GLY A 125 9.75 -7.08 15.40
CA GLY A 125 9.63 -6.39 16.67
C GLY A 125 10.60 -6.95 17.70
N ARG A 126 10.98 -6.09 18.64
CA ARG A 126 11.99 -6.37 19.65
C ARG A 126 11.55 -7.47 20.62
N ASN A 127 10.26 -7.56 20.92
CA ASN A 127 9.71 -8.61 21.76
C ASN A 127 9.30 -9.86 20.96
N GLY A 128 9.63 -9.91 19.66
CA GLY A 128 9.45 -11.08 18.81
C GLY A 128 8.25 -11.01 17.87
N SER A 129 7.55 -9.88 17.79
CA SER A 129 6.48 -9.73 16.80
C SER A 129 7.04 -9.70 15.38
N ILE A 130 6.23 -10.09 14.39
CA ILE A 130 6.59 -10.02 12.97
C ILE A 130 5.51 -9.23 12.24
N VAL A 131 5.89 -8.07 11.70
CA VAL A 131 5.01 -7.20 10.91
C VAL A 131 5.31 -7.40 9.43
N THR A 132 4.31 -7.85 8.67
CA THR A 132 4.40 -8.10 7.24
C THR A 132 3.50 -7.11 6.51
N ILE A 133 4.05 -6.39 5.52
CA ILE A 133 3.32 -5.34 4.80
C ILE A 133 3.16 -5.78 3.34
N SER A 134 1.95 -5.77 2.82
CA SER A 134 1.69 -6.13 1.42
C SER A 134 0.80 -5.10 0.72
N ALA A 135 0.95 -5.01 -0.60
CA ALA A 135 0.14 -4.10 -1.40
C ALA A 135 -1.33 -4.52 -1.34
N ALA A 136 -2.23 -3.53 -1.24
CA ALA A 136 -3.64 -3.77 -1.46
C ALA A 136 -3.85 -4.32 -2.88
N VAL A 137 -4.53 -5.47 -3.00
CA VAL A 137 -4.82 -6.07 -4.31
C VAL A 137 -5.92 -5.25 -4.99
N PRO A 138 -5.73 -4.83 -6.26
CA PRO A 138 -6.78 -4.12 -6.98
C PRO A 138 -8.05 -4.95 -7.04
N GLU A 139 -9.20 -4.32 -6.77
CA GLU A 139 -10.48 -4.99 -6.77
C GLU A 139 -10.71 -5.77 -8.08
N PRO A 140 -11.35 -6.96 -8.06
CA PRO A 140 -11.64 -7.73 -9.28
C PRO A 140 -12.38 -6.93 -10.37
N SER A 141 -13.20 -5.94 -9.96
CA SER A 141 -13.87 -4.98 -10.83
C SER A 141 -12.88 -4.14 -11.67
N THR A 142 -11.73 -3.78 -11.08
CA THR A 142 -10.66 -3.04 -11.75
C THR A 142 -10.07 -3.87 -12.88
N TRP A 143 -9.82 -5.17 -12.64
CA TRP A 143 -9.35 -6.10 -13.67
C TRP A 143 -10.38 -6.25 -14.79
N ALA A 144 -11.66 -6.40 -14.43
CA ALA A 144 -12.74 -6.50 -15.41
C ALA A 144 -12.84 -5.24 -16.27
N MET A 145 -12.75 -4.04 -15.69
CA MET A 145 -12.81 -2.78 -16.45
C MET A 145 -11.64 -2.63 -17.42
N MET A 146 -10.41 -3.01 -17.01
CA MET A 146 -9.26 -3.00 -17.92
C MET A 146 -9.47 -3.96 -19.10
N ILE A 147 -9.90 -5.19 -18.82
CA ILE A 147 -10.17 -6.21 -19.85
C ILE A 147 -11.26 -5.72 -20.81
N LEU A 148 -12.35 -5.15 -20.29
CA LEU A 148 -13.43 -4.58 -21.10
C LEU A 148 -12.94 -3.44 -21.99
N GLY A 149 -12.07 -2.57 -21.48
CA GLY A 149 -11.42 -1.51 -22.27
C GLY A 149 -10.63 -2.09 -23.45
N PHE A 150 -9.81 -3.12 -23.21
CA PHE A 150 -9.06 -3.80 -24.26
C PHE A 150 -9.97 -4.49 -25.30
N ILE A 151 -11.04 -5.16 -24.84
CA ILE A 151 -12.04 -5.76 -25.73
C ILE A 151 -12.70 -4.68 -26.61
N GLY A 152 -13.05 -3.53 -26.04
CA GLY A 152 -13.64 -2.40 -26.76
C GLY A 152 -12.73 -1.87 -27.88
N VAL A 153 -11.43 -1.71 -27.61
CA VAL A 153 -10.45 -1.31 -28.62
C VAL A 153 -10.28 -2.37 -29.71
N GLY A 154 -10.18 -3.64 -29.32
CA GLY A 154 -10.10 -4.77 -30.26
C GLY A 154 -11.30 -4.83 -31.20
N PHE A 155 -12.51 -4.62 -30.68
CA PHE A 155 -13.74 -4.58 -31.46
C PHE A 155 -13.79 -3.40 -32.45
N MET A 156 -13.33 -2.20 -32.03
CA MET A 156 -13.27 -1.04 -32.94
C MET A 156 -12.26 -1.23 -34.09
N ALA A 157 -11.15 -1.93 -33.86
CA ALA A 157 -10.20 -2.28 -34.91
C ALA A 157 -10.79 -3.31 -35.87
N TYR A 158 -11.51 -4.31 -35.34
CA TYR A 158 -12.18 -5.34 -36.13
C TYR A 158 -13.23 -4.75 -37.11
N ARG A 159 -14.08 -3.83 -36.65
CA ARG A 159 -15.10 -3.20 -37.53
C ARG A 159 -14.51 -2.40 -38.69
N ARG A 160 -13.36 -1.73 -38.49
CA ARG A 160 -12.74 -0.91 -39.56
C ARG A 160 -12.24 -1.76 -40.72
N LYS A 161 -11.82 -2.99 -40.44
CA LYS A 161 -11.30 -3.91 -41.46
C LYS A 161 -12.38 -4.41 -42.42
N HIS A 162 -13.64 -4.49 -41.98
CA HIS A 162 -14.74 -5.00 -42.81
C HIS A 162 -15.31 -3.99 -43.81
N ASN A 163 -15.02 -2.68 -43.67
CA ASN A 163 -15.54 -1.64 -44.57
C ASN A 163 -14.57 -1.22 -45.70
N GLY A 164 -13.40 -1.85 -45.80
CA GLY A 164 -12.31 -1.42 -46.71
C GLY A 164 -12.06 -2.27 -47.95
N GLN A 165 -12.80 -3.36 -48.16
CA GLN A 165 -12.59 -4.24 -49.32
C GLN A 165 -13.66 -3.98 -50.40
N GLN A 166 -13.60 -2.83 -51.06
CA GLN A 166 -14.16 -2.71 -52.42
C GLN A 166 -13.24 -3.48 -53.36
N PHE A 167 -13.67 -4.67 -53.73
CA PHE A 167 -13.02 -5.48 -54.75
C PHE A 167 -13.17 -4.74 -56.10
N ARG A 168 -12.11 -4.08 -56.55
CA ARG A 168 -12.08 -3.39 -57.84
C ARG A 168 -11.65 -4.38 -58.91
N VAL A 169 -12.60 -4.86 -59.70
CA VAL A 169 -12.35 -5.68 -60.91
C VAL A 169 -12.36 -4.76 -62.12
N THR A 170 -11.27 -4.75 -62.87
CA THR A 170 -11.16 -4.25 -64.25
C THR A 170 -10.30 -5.23 -65.03
#